data_AF-A0AAN8EZG6-F1
#
_entry.id   AF-A0AAN8EZG6-F1
#
_cell.length_a   1.000
_cell.length_b   1.000
_cell.length_c   1.000
_cell.angle_alpha   90.00
_cell.angle_beta   90.00
_cell.angle_gamma   90.00
#
_symmetry.space_group_name_H-M   'P 1'
#
loop_
_entity.id
_entity.type
_entity.pdbx_description
1 polymer ?
#
loop_
_entity_poly.entity_id
_entity_poly.type
_entity_poly.pdbx_seq_one_letter_code
_entity_poly.pdbx_strand_id
1 'polypeptide(L)'
;FPAGILQPVFYSKDFPSSMNFGGIGVVIGHEITHGFDDRGRLYDNLGNIRQWWDNVTIAKFEKKAECIEKQYSDYMLEQIAMKINGRSTKGENIADNGGLKQAYK
;
A
#
# COMPACT_ATOMS: atom_id res chain seq x y z
N PHE A 1 -5.32 2.33 14.30
CA PHE A 1 -3.91 2.22 14.73
C PHE A 1 -3.85 1.88 16.21
N PRO A 2 -3.42 0.66 16.59
CA PRO A 2 -3.25 0.27 17.98
C PRO A 2 -2.21 1.13 18.72
N ALA A 3 -2.31 1.27 20.04
CA ALA A 3 -1.36 2.07 20.82
C ALA A 3 0.11 1.60 20.65
N GLY A 4 0.33 0.32 20.40
CA GLY A 4 1.67 -0.26 20.25
C GLY A 4 2.45 0.21 19.01
N ILE A 5 1.82 0.80 17.99
CA ILE A 5 2.56 1.38 16.84
C ILE A 5 2.85 2.87 17.01
N LEU A 6 2.16 3.53 17.95
CA LEU A 6 2.28 4.98 18.21
C LEU A 6 3.46 5.29 19.14
N GLN A 7 4.63 4.79 18.77
CA GLN A 7 5.89 4.95 19.51
C GLN A 7 7.07 5.12 18.55
N PRO A 8 8.24 5.60 19.03
CA PRO A 8 9.45 5.62 18.22
C PRO A 8 9.78 4.23 17.64
N VAL A 9 10.23 4.11 16.39
CA VAL A 9 10.62 5.16 15.43
C VAL A 9 9.47 5.72 14.57
N PHE A 10 8.24 5.22 14.72
CA PHE A 10 7.12 5.61 13.87
C PHE A 10 6.50 6.95 14.27
N TYR A 11 6.34 7.20 15.57
CA TYR A 11 5.72 8.41 16.08
C TYR A 11 6.34 8.87 17.40
N SER A 12 6.57 10.18 17.50
CA SER A 12 6.71 10.87 18.77
C SER A 12 6.18 12.29 18.63
N LYS A 13 5.53 12.80 19.69
CA LYS A 13 5.13 14.21 19.74
C LYS A 13 6.32 15.16 19.65
N ASP A 14 7.51 14.70 20.01
CA ASP A 14 8.74 15.49 20.07
C ASP A 14 9.57 15.37 18.78
N PHE A 15 9.16 14.52 17.82
CA PHE A 15 9.83 14.40 16.52
C PHE A 15 9.46 15.55 15.57
N PRO A 16 10.39 15.98 14.70
CA PRO A 16 10.06 16.83 13.57
C PRO A 16 8.93 16.21 12.75
N SER A 17 8.06 17.05 12.16
CA SER A 17 6.94 16.57 11.35
C SER A 17 7.41 15.64 10.22
N SER A 18 8.56 15.91 9.60
CA SER A 18 9.13 15.03 8.57
C SER A 18 9.33 13.58 9.03
N MET A 19 9.77 13.36 10.27
CA MET A 19 9.91 12.03 10.84
C MET A 19 8.56 11.38 11.13
N ASN A 20 7.59 12.13 11.66
CA ASN A 20 6.24 11.60 11.90
C ASN A 20 5.52 11.26 10.59
N PHE A 21 5.63 12.10 9.56
CA PHE A 21 5.05 11.83 8.24
C PHE A 21 5.77 10.66 7.55
N GLY A 22 7.10 10.58 7.61
CA GLY A 22 7.87 9.46 7.07
C GLY A 22 7.72 8.14 7.84
N GLY A 23 7.38 8.20 9.12
CA GLY A 23 7.07 7.05 9.98
C GLY A 23 5.58 6.74 9.94
N ILE A 24 4.83 7.21 10.94
CA ILE A 24 3.41 6.88 11.09
C ILE A 24 2.54 7.39 9.92
N GLY A 25 2.93 8.49 9.26
CA GLY A 25 2.19 9.01 8.10
C GLY A 25 2.17 8.02 6.94
N VAL A 26 3.29 7.36 6.65
CA VAL A 26 3.37 6.30 5.62
C VAL A 26 2.48 5.13 5.99
N VAL A 27 2.50 4.69 7.26
CA VAL A 27 1.63 3.60 7.75
C VAL A 27 0.16 3.98 7.60
N ILE A 28 -0.22 5.21 7.96
CA ILE A 28 -1.60 5.68 7.80
C ILE A 28 -2.01 5.68 6.33
N GLY A 29 -1.16 6.21 5.45
CA GLY A 29 -1.41 6.20 4.02
C GLY A 29 -1.49 4.79 3.44
N HIS A 30 -0.69 3.86 3.95
CA HIS A 30 -0.69 2.45 3.55
C HIS A 30 -2.04 1.80 3.88
N GLU A 31 -2.51 1.91 5.14
CA GLU A 31 -3.80 1.34 5.56
C GLU A 31 -5.00 1.95 4.81
N ILE A 32 -4.94 3.26 4.50
CA ILE A 32 -5.98 3.90 3.67
C ILE A 32 -5.94 3.34 2.25
N THR A 33 -4.74 3.13 1.69
CA THR A 33 -4.57 2.62 0.33
C THR A 33 -5.07 1.18 0.19
N HIS A 34 -5.03 0.36 1.25
CA HIS A 34 -5.64 -0.98 1.24
C HIS A 34 -7.12 -0.96 0.88
N GLY A 35 -7.87 0.10 1.19
CA GLY A 35 -9.26 0.25 0.73
C GLY A 35 -9.42 0.36 -0.80
N PHE A 36 -8.32 0.56 -1.52
CA PHE A 36 -8.28 0.81 -2.97
C PHE A 36 -7.26 -0.07 -3.70
N ASP A 37 -6.66 -1.07 -3.04
CA ASP A 37 -5.75 -2.03 -3.65
C ASP A 37 -6.51 -3.04 -4.54
N ASP A 38 -5.82 -4.08 -5.01
CA ASP A 38 -6.40 -5.06 -5.92
C ASP A 38 -7.59 -5.85 -5.34
N ARG A 39 -7.71 -5.92 -4.00
CA ARG A 39 -8.83 -6.54 -3.29
C ARG A 39 -9.77 -5.50 -2.69
N GLY A 40 -9.24 -4.47 -2.03
CA GLY A 40 -10.03 -3.43 -1.39
C GLY A 40 -10.97 -2.71 -2.35
N ARG A 41 -10.53 -2.50 -3.60
CA ARG A 41 -11.37 -1.90 -4.65
C ARG A 41 -12.66 -2.67 -4.96
N LEU A 42 -12.79 -3.92 -4.50
CA LEU A 42 -13.98 -4.74 -4.71
C LEU A 42 -15.06 -4.49 -3.66
N TYR A 43 -14.72 -3.76 -2.58
CA TYR A 43 -15.61 -3.46 -1.48
C TYR A 43 -16.11 -2.02 -1.58
N ASP A 44 -17.41 -1.83 -1.39
CA ASP A 44 -17.98 -0.48 -1.27
C ASP A 44 -17.70 0.12 0.12
N ASN A 45 -18.17 1.35 0.34
CA ASN A 45 -17.99 2.09 1.59
C ASN A 45 -18.65 1.44 2.82
N LEU A 46 -19.54 0.47 2.62
CA LEU A 46 -20.18 -0.30 3.69
C LEU A 46 -19.49 -1.65 3.92
N GLY A 47 -18.44 -1.96 3.15
CA GLY A 47 -17.73 -3.24 3.22
C GLY A 47 -18.41 -4.37 2.47
N ASN A 48 -19.33 -4.09 1.54
CA ASN A 48 -19.95 -5.12 0.71
C ASN A 48 -19.17 -5.35 -0.58
N ILE A 49 -19.06 -6.60 -1.02
CA ILE A 49 -18.50 -6.92 -2.34
C ILE A 49 -19.46 -6.42 -3.42
N ARG A 50 -19.05 -5.37 -4.14
CA ARG A 50 -19.85 -4.73 -5.19
C ARG A 50 -18.93 -4.09 -6.21
N GLN A 51 -19.19 -4.27 -7.50
CA GLN A 51 -18.49 -3.50 -8.52
C GLN A 51 -19.03 -2.07 -8.54
N TRP A 52 -18.27 -1.13 -7.96
CA TRP A 52 -18.59 0.30 -7.91
C TRP A 52 -17.70 1.14 -8.84
N TRP A 53 -16.75 0.51 -9.54
CA TRP A 53 -15.97 1.12 -10.62
C TRP A 53 -16.54 0.76 -11.99
N ASP A 54 -16.47 1.70 -12.93
CA ASP A 54 -16.73 1.41 -14.33
C ASP A 54 -15.60 0.56 -14.96
N ASN A 55 -15.91 -0.07 -16.09
CA ASN A 55 -14.97 -0.97 -16.78
C ASN A 55 -13.70 -0.26 -17.27
N VAL A 56 -13.77 1.04 -17.58
CA VAL A 56 -12.63 1.82 -18.05
C VAL A 56 -11.63 2.06 -16.91
N THR A 57 -12.14 2.35 -15.71
CA THR A 57 -11.36 2.55 -14.49
C THR A 57 -10.70 1.24 -14.07
N ILE A 58 -11.44 0.13 -14.11
CA ILE A 58 -10.89 -1.21 -13.82
C ILE A 58 -9.73 -1.52 -14.79
N ALA A 59 -9.92 -1.34 -16.10
CA ALA A 59 -8.87 -1.60 -17.08
C ALA A 59 -7.61 -0.73 -16.84
N LYS A 60 -7.79 0.55 -16.50
CA LYS A 60 -6.66 1.44 -16.17
C LYS A 60 -5.96 1.07 -14.87
N PHE A 61 -6.72 0.61 -13.87
CA PHE A 61 -6.17 0.14 -12.60
C PHE A 61 -5.33 -1.11 -12.80
N GLU A 62 -5.88 -2.13 -13.47
CA GLU A 62 -5.17 -3.39 -13.71
C GLU A 62 -3.87 -3.16 -14.46
N LYS A 63 -3.86 -2.29 -15.48
CA LYS A 63 -2.62 -1.91 -16.18
C LYS A 63 -1.55 -1.30 -15.27
N LYS A 64 -1.95 -0.50 -14.27
CA LYS A 64 -1.00 0.09 -13.31
C LYS A 64 -0.56 -0.93 -12.26
N ALA A 65 -1.48 -1.77 -11.79
CA ALA A 65 -1.19 -2.84 -10.85
C ALA A 65 -0.24 -3.90 -11.46
N GLU A 66 -0.38 -4.20 -12.75
CA GLU A 66 0.53 -5.07 -13.51
C GLU A 66 1.97 -4.53 -13.54
N CYS A 67 2.14 -3.21 -13.63
CA CYS A 67 3.46 -2.58 -13.56
C CYS A 67 4.14 -2.87 -12.21
N ILE A 68 3.40 -2.75 -11.10
CA ILE A 68 3.88 -3.07 -9.75
C ILE A 68 4.18 -4.57 -9.63
N GLU A 69 3.26 -5.43 -10.07
CA GLU A 69 3.45 -6.89 -10.06
C GLU A 69 4.73 -7.30 -10.78
N LYS A 70 4.95 -6.75 -11.98
CA LYS A 70 6.15 -7.02 -12.78
C LYS A 70 7.42 -6.53 -12.08
N GLN A 71 7.43 -5.27 -11.63
CA GLN A 71 8.58 -4.70 -10.93
C GLN A 71 9.00 -5.57 -9.75
N TYR A 72 8.04 -5.96 -8.91
CA TYR A 72 8.37 -6.72 -7.70
C TYR A 72 8.73 -8.18 -8.02
N SER A 73 8.18 -8.76 -9.09
CA SER A 73 8.54 -10.12 -9.53
C SER A 73 9.98 -10.24 -10.04
N ASP A 74 10.60 -9.12 -10.43
CA ASP A 74 11.99 -9.08 -10.89
C ASP A 74 13.00 -9.02 -9.73
N TYR A 75 12.56 -8.76 -8.49
CA TYR A 75 13.44 -8.78 -7.32
C TYR A 75 13.80 -10.21 -6.88
N MET A 76 15.09 -10.39 -6.56
CA MET A 76 15.64 -11.63 -6.01
C MET A 76 16.08 -11.40 -4.56
N LEU A 77 15.57 -12.23 -3.66
CA LEU A 77 16.02 -12.30 -2.27
C LEU A 77 17.26 -13.19 -2.19
N GLU A 78 18.43 -12.58 -2.33
CA GLU A 78 19.73 -13.27 -2.40
C GLU A 78 19.97 -14.19 -1.18
N GLN A 79 19.48 -13.80 0.00
CA GLN A 79 19.69 -14.54 1.25
C GLN A 79 19.08 -15.94 1.23
N ILE A 80 18.03 -16.15 0.41
CA ILE A 80 17.32 -17.42 0.28
C ILE A 80 17.25 -17.91 -1.19
N ALA A 81 17.94 -17.22 -2.10
CA ALA A 81 17.96 -17.48 -3.54
C ALA A 81 16.55 -17.62 -4.18
N MET A 82 15.57 -16.85 -3.71
CA MET A 82 14.19 -16.89 -4.22
C MET A 82 13.79 -15.56 -4.85
N LYS A 83 12.97 -15.60 -5.91
CA LYS A 83 12.32 -14.39 -6.43
C LYS A 83 11.09 -14.04 -5.61
N ILE A 84 10.83 -12.74 -5.46
CA ILE A 84 9.58 -12.27 -4.86
C ILE A 84 8.42 -12.67 -5.79
N ASN A 85 7.33 -13.15 -5.20
CA ASN A 85 6.09 -13.34 -5.93
C ASN A 85 5.34 -12.00 -5.97
N GLY A 86 5.56 -11.22 -7.03
CA GLY A 86 4.94 -9.90 -7.19
C GLY A 86 3.41 -9.95 -7.24
N ARG A 87 2.83 -11.08 -7.67
CA ARG A 87 1.38 -11.28 -7.68
C ARG A 87 0.82 -11.44 -6.28
N SER A 88 1.48 -12.25 -5.45
CA SER A 88 1.04 -12.48 -4.06
C SER A 88 1.25 -11.24 -3.17
N THR A 89 2.26 -10.43 -3.46
CA THR A 89 2.59 -9.22 -2.68
C THR A 89 1.94 -7.95 -3.23
N LYS A 90 1.16 -8.05 -4.31
CA LYS A 90 0.66 -6.90 -5.07
C LYS A 90 -0.10 -5.86 -4.23
N GLY A 91 -1.00 -6.31 -3.36
CA GLY A 91 -1.79 -5.43 -2.50
C GLY A 91 -0.92 -4.59 -1.58
N GLU A 92 -0.01 -5.25 -0.85
CA GLU A 92 0.99 -4.59 0.01
C GLU A 92 1.88 -3.62 -0.77
N ASN A 93 2.37 -4.03 -1.95
CA ASN A 93 3.22 -3.17 -2.78
C ASN A 93 2.46 -1.92 -3.27
N ILE A 94 1.18 -2.05 -3.61
CA ILE A 94 0.31 -0.91 -3.94
C ILE A 94 0.14 -0.01 -2.72
N ALA A 95 -0.11 -0.58 -1.55
CA ALA A 95 -0.30 0.14 -0.29
C ALA A 95 0.96 0.91 0.14
N ASP A 96 2.15 0.30 0.04
CA ASP A 96 3.43 0.96 0.34
C ASP A 96 3.69 2.16 -0.57
N ASN A 97 3.56 1.96 -1.88
CA ASN A 97 3.80 3.02 -2.86
C ASN A 97 2.75 4.15 -2.74
N GLY A 98 1.50 3.79 -2.49
CA GLY A 98 0.42 4.75 -2.25
C GLY A 98 0.62 5.52 -0.96
N GLY A 99 0.90 4.82 0.13
CA GLY A 99 1.08 5.38 1.46
C GLY A 99 2.25 6.35 1.54
N LEU A 100 3.40 5.97 0.99
CA LEU A 100 4.55 6.87 0.94
C LEU A 100 4.26 8.13 0.12
N LYS A 101 3.59 7.97 -1.03
CA LYS A 101 3.20 9.11 -1.87
C LYS A 101 2.21 10.05 -1.18
N GLN A 102 1.25 9.53 -0.41
CA GLN A 102 0.31 10.37 0.34
C GLN A 102 0.97 11.06 1.52
N ALA A 103 1.87 10.37 2.23
CA ALA A 103 2.57 10.94 3.37
C ALA A 103 3.54 12.07 3.00
N TYR A 104 4.05 12.06 1.77
CA TYR A 104 4.98 13.09 1.28
C TYR A 104 4.30 14.36 0.74
N LYS A 105 3.05 14.26 0.29
CA LYS A 105 2.31 15.39 -0.32
C LYS A 105 1.79 16.37 0.71
#